data_AF-A0A931R3P8-F1
#
_entry.id   AF-A0A931R3P8-F1
#
_cell.length_a   1.000
_cell.length_b   1.000
_cell.length_c   1.000
_cell.angle_alpha   90.00
_cell.angle_beta   90.00
_cell.angle_gamma   90.00
#
_symmetry.space_group_name_H-M   'P 1'
#
loop_
_entity.id
_entity.type
_entity.pdbx_description
1 polymer ?
#
loop_
_entity_poly.entity_id
_entity_poly.type
_entity_poly.pdbx_seq_one_letter_code
_entity_poly.pdbx_strand_id
1 'polypeptide(L)'
;MPFVPTTPEIIDRMLELARAKPGDVVYDIGSGDGAIIIRAAKKYGVKGVGIEIDRELVRKARNNAFREKIEHLVEFHAQDAFTADISPATIVTLYMLPEFNAKFRPILERQLKPGSRVVSHDYPIEGWIPDKVEVIKGTWLHDHTVLLFEIR
;
A
#
# COMPACT_ATOMS: atom_id res chain seq x y z
N MET A 1 -13.34 -7.71 -1.96
CA MET A 1 -13.55 -7.05 -0.65
C MET A 1 -14.35 -5.78 -0.90
N PRO A 2 -15.22 -5.35 0.03
CA PRO A 2 -15.80 -4.01 -0.05
C PRO A 2 -14.70 -2.95 0.10
N PHE A 3 -14.85 -1.83 -0.59
CA PHE A 3 -13.91 -0.71 -0.48
C PHE A 3 -14.13 0.04 0.83
N VAL A 4 -13.10 0.09 1.68
CA VAL A 4 -13.03 0.88 2.91
C VAL A 4 -11.71 1.67 2.90
N PRO A 5 -11.74 3.00 2.78
CA PRO A 5 -10.51 3.79 2.69
C PRO A 5 -9.77 3.86 4.03
N THR A 6 -8.44 3.79 3.98
CA THR A 6 -7.57 4.14 5.10
C THR A 6 -7.61 5.66 5.31
N THR A 7 -7.73 6.14 6.55
CA THR A 7 -7.77 7.59 6.82
C THR A 7 -6.42 8.24 6.57
N PRO A 8 -6.36 9.55 6.23
CA PRO A 8 -5.10 10.23 5.94
C PRO A 8 -4.05 10.11 7.05
N GLU A 9 -4.47 10.10 8.31
CA GLU A 9 -3.60 9.96 9.48
C GLU A 9 -2.93 8.58 9.49
N ILE A 10 -3.70 7.52 9.26
CA ILE A 10 -3.15 6.15 9.19
C ILE A 10 -2.25 6.00 7.97
N ILE A 11 -2.61 6.57 6.82
CA ILE A 11 -1.75 6.57 5.61
C ILE A 11 -0.40 7.21 5.93
N ASP A 12 -0.39 8.37 6.59
CA ASP A 12 0.86 9.03 6.99
C ASP A 12 1.71 8.14 7.89
N ARG A 13 1.10 7.49 8.89
CA ARG A 13 1.81 6.57 9.78
C ARG A 13 2.37 5.35 9.06
N MET A 14 1.61 4.77 8.12
CA MET A 14 2.10 3.67 7.28
C MET A 14 3.36 4.07 6.51
N LEU A 15 3.33 5.22 5.84
CA LEU A 15 4.46 5.72 5.03
C LEU A 15 5.67 6.13 5.89
N GLU A 16 5.43 6.72 7.06
CA GLU A 16 6.46 7.06 8.05
C GLU A 16 7.12 5.81 8.62
N LEU A 17 6.34 4.79 8.99
CA LEU A 17 6.86 3.52 9.51
C LEU A 17 7.68 2.79 8.43
N ALA A 18 7.22 2.83 7.17
CA ALA A 18 7.97 2.35 6.00
C ALA A 18 9.24 3.16 5.71
N ARG A 19 9.44 4.31 6.37
CA ARG A 19 10.55 5.23 6.10
C ARG A 19 10.61 5.62 4.61
N ALA A 20 9.45 5.92 4.04
CA ALA A 20 9.34 6.34 2.65
C ALA A 20 10.23 7.57 2.39
N LYS A 21 11.00 7.53 1.30
CA LYS A 21 11.97 8.58 0.95
C LYS A 21 12.11 8.72 -0.57
N PRO A 22 12.65 9.84 -1.07
CA PRO A 22 12.95 10.00 -2.49
C PRO A 22 13.76 8.81 -3.04
N GLY A 23 13.36 8.35 -4.22
CA GLY A 23 13.93 7.15 -4.86
C GLY A 23 13.18 5.86 -4.56
N ASP A 24 12.25 5.85 -3.59
CA ASP A 24 11.35 4.73 -3.40
C ASP A 24 10.33 4.60 -4.54
N VAL A 25 9.87 3.36 -4.74
CA VAL A 25 8.74 3.01 -5.60
C VAL A 25 7.71 2.30 -4.74
N VAL A 26 6.57 2.96 -4.52
CA VAL A 26 5.51 2.49 -3.63
C VAL A 26 4.45 1.77 -4.44
N TYR A 27 4.12 0.55 -4.05
CA TYR A 27 3.01 -0.22 -4.61
C TYR A 27 1.91 -0.36 -3.57
N ASP A 28 0.66 -0.12 -3.96
CA ASP A 28 -0.51 -0.31 -3.10
C ASP A 28 -1.43 -1.37 -3.71
N ILE A 29 -1.68 -2.43 -2.94
CA ILE A 29 -2.42 -3.61 -3.41
C ILE A 29 -3.85 -3.54 -2.90
N GLY A 30 -4.82 -3.43 -3.82
CA GLY A 30 -6.18 -3.01 -3.49
C GLY A 30 -6.25 -1.50 -3.31
N SER A 31 -5.66 -0.75 -4.24
CA SER A 31 -5.41 0.69 -4.07
C SER A 31 -6.67 1.57 -4.01
N GLY A 32 -7.85 1.03 -4.32
CA GLY A 32 -9.11 1.73 -4.23
C GLY A 32 -9.12 3.05 -5.00
N ASP A 33 -9.40 4.17 -4.31
CA ASP A 33 -9.40 5.49 -4.92
C ASP A 33 -8.02 6.19 -4.95
N GLY A 34 -6.96 5.44 -4.67
CA GLY A 34 -5.57 5.83 -4.83
C GLY A 34 -4.99 6.67 -3.68
N ALA A 35 -5.71 6.83 -2.57
CA ALA A 35 -5.33 7.73 -1.49
C ALA A 35 -3.90 7.54 -0.97
N ILE A 36 -3.44 6.28 -0.78
CA ILE A 36 -2.09 5.98 -0.30
C ILE A 36 -1.04 6.42 -1.32
N ILE A 37 -1.19 6.00 -2.58
CA ILE A 37 -0.26 6.32 -3.67
C ILE A 37 -0.18 7.84 -3.91
N ILE A 38 -1.31 8.52 -3.92
CA ILE A 38 -1.37 9.98 -4.10
C ILE A 38 -0.66 10.68 -2.94
N ARG A 39 -0.92 10.26 -1.69
CA ARG A 39 -0.28 10.86 -0.51
C ARG A 39 1.22 10.61 -0.49
N ALA A 40 1.67 9.41 -0.86
CA ALA A 40 3.07 9.07 -0.98
C ALA A 40 3.79 9.95 -2.00
N ALA A 41 3.25 10.05 -3.22
CA ALA A 41 3.82 10.88 -4.27
C ALA A 41 3.88 12.36 -3.88
N LYS A 42 2.81 12.93 -3.31
CA LYS A 42 2.78 14.33 -2.89
C LYS A 42 3.74 14.66 -1.75
N LYS A 43 3.83 13.79 -0.74
CA LYS A 43 4.61 14.05 0.48
C LYS A 43 6.10 13.75 0.30
N TYR A 44 6.43 12.72 -0.48
CA TYR A 44 7.81 12.21 -0.58
C TYR A 44 8.43 12.33 -1.98
N GLY A 45 7.66 12.74 -3.00
CA GLY A 45 8.16 12.83 -4.39
C GLY A 45 8.54 11.47 -4.98
N VAL A 46 7.92 10.39 -4.50
CA VAL A 46 8.18 9.01 -4.91
C VAL A 46 7.34 8.62 -6.12
N LYS A 47 7.78 7.58 -6.84
CA LYS A 47 6.93 6.91 -7.83
C LYS A 47 5.93 6.02 -7.10
N GLY A 48 4.71 5.95 -7.63
CA GLY A 48 3.65 5.15 -7.01
C GLY A 48 2.84 4.35 -8.02
N VAL A 49 2.48 3.12 -7.67
CA VAL A 49 1.68 2.22 -8.51
C VAL A 49 0.55 1.63 -7.69
N GLY A 50 -0.70 1.92 -8.06
CA GLY A 50 -1.88 1.30 -7.47
C GLY A 50 -2.38 0.12 -8.30
N ILE A 51 -2.55 -1.04 -7.69
CA ILE A 51 -3.20 -2.20 -8.30
C ILE A 51 -4.60 -2.35 -7.71
N GLU A 52 -5.62 -2.35 -8.56
CA GLU A 52 -7.02 -2.44 -8.14
C GLU A 52 -7.81 -3.24 -9.17
N ILE A 53 -8.72 -4.10 -8.72
CA ILE A 53 -9.52 -4.96 -9.61
C ILE A 53 -10.76 -4.22 -10.15
N ASP A 54 -11.30 -3.29 -9.37
CA ASP A 54 -12.46 -2.48 -9.74
C ASP A 54 -12.06 -1.32 -10.66
N ARG A 55 -12.54 -1.37 -11.91
CA ARG A 55 -12.26 -0.37 -12.94
C ARG A 55 -12.79 1.02 -12.60
N GLU A 56 -13.90 1.12 -11.85
CA GLU A 56 -14.45 2.41 -11.44
C GLU A 56 -13.60 3.07 -10.35
N LEU A 57 -13.07 2.28 -9.41
CA LEU A 57 -12.11 2.76 -8.42
C LEU A 57 -10.81 3.23 -9.08
N VAL A 58 -10.29 2.48 -10.06
CA VAL A 58 -9.13 2.91 -10.88
C VAL A 58 -9.41 4.22 -11.60
N ARG A 59 -10.59 4.38 -12.22
CA ARG A 59 -10.99 5.63 -12.87
C ARG A 59 -11.03 6.78 -11.87
N LYS A 60 -11.57 6.55 -10.66
CA LYS A 60 -11.58 7.54 -9.58
C LYS A 60 -10.16 7.90 -9.13
N ALA A 61 -9.28 6.93 -8.95
CA ALA A 61 -7.88 7.14 -8.56
C ALA A 61 -7.11 7.98 -9.59
N ARG A 62 -7.26 7.68 -10.89
CA ARG A 62 -6.67 8.46 -11.98
C ARG A 62 -7.19 9.91 -11.99
N ASN A 63 -8.50 10.11 -11.79
CA ASN A 63 -9.08 11.44 -11.69
C ASN A 63 -8.57 12.20 -10.46
N ASN A 64 -8.41 11.53 -9.32
CA ASN A 64 -7.84 12.14 -8.12
C ASN A 64 -6.39 12.56 -8.36
N ALA A 65 -5.55 11.69 -8.94
CA ALA A 65 -4.17 12.03 -9.27
C ALA A 65 -4.05 13.21 -10.25
N PHE A 66 -4.91 13.27 -11.27
CA PHE A 66 -4.99 14.39 -12.21
C PHE A 66 -5.36 15.70 -11.51
N ARG A 67 -6.36 15.69 -10.62
CA ARG A 67 -6.75 16.88 -9.84
C ARG A 67 -5.62 17.40 -8.95
N GLU A 68 -4.81 16.49 -8.43
CA GLU A 68 -3.64 16.78 -7.61
C GLU A 68 -2.38 17.11 -8.45
N LYS A 69 -2.46 16.99 -9.79
CA LYS A 69 -1.39 17.29 -10.77
C LYS A 69 -0.12 16.44 -10.58
N ILE A 70 -0.30 15.16 -10.25
CA ILE A 70 0.80 14.22 -9.98
C ILE A 70 0.80 13.00 -10.92
N GLU A 71 0.04 13.03 -12.00
CA GLU A 71 -0.08 11.94 -12.97
C GLU A 71 1.26 11.49 -13.58
N HIS A 72 2.29 12.34 -13.53
CA HIS A 72 3.64 12.03 -13.98
C HIS A 72 4.46 11.20 -12.96
N LEU A 73 3.97 11.06 -11.72
CA LEU A 73 4.60 10.28 -10.64
C LEU A 73 3.88 8.96 -10.37
N VAL A 74 2.61 8.83 -10.78
CA VAL A 74 1.76 7.72 -10.35
C VAL A 74 1.04 7.02 -11.49
N GLU A 75 0.89 5.71 -11.34
CA GLU A 75 0.12 4.86 -12.25
C GLU A 75 -0.94 4.06 -11.46
N PHE A 76 -2.08 3.81 -12.10
CA PHE A 76 -3.12 2.95 -11.53
C PHE A 76 -3.55 1.93 -12.57
N HIS A 77 -3.53 0.65 -12.20
CA HIS A 77 -3.78 -0.47 -13.09
C HIS A 77 -5.03 -1.23 -12.65
N ALA A 78 -5.97 -1.39 -13.59
CA ALA A 78 -7.14 -2.25 -13.42
C ALA A 78 -6.73 -3.71 -13.65
N GLN A 79 -6.23 -4.37 -12.61
CA GLN A 79 -5.57 -5.68 -12.71
C GLN A 79 -5.79 -6.51 -11.45
N ASP A 80 -5.80 -7.84 -11.61
CA ASP A 80 -5.70 -8.77 -10.50
C ASP A 80 -4.30 -8.73 -9.87
N ALA A 81 -4.24 -8.36 -8.60
CA ALA A 81 -3.02 -8.33 -7.79
C ALA A 81 -2.22 -9.64 -7.85
N PHE A 82 -2.88 -10.81 -7.92
CA PHE A 82 -2.19 -12.10 -7.99
C PHE A 82 -1.41 -12.33 -9.30
N THR A 83 -1.66 -11.50 -10.31
CA THR A 83 -1.01 -11.55 -11.63
C THR A 83 -0.08 -10.36 -11.88
N ALA A 84 -0.07 -9.36 -10.99
CA ALA A 84 0.73 -8.16 -11.16
C ALA A 84 2.23 -8.43 -10.95
N ASP A 85 3.06 -7.72 -11.71
CA ASP A 85 4.50 -7.62 -11.44
C ASP A 85 4.77 -6.45 -10.50
N ILE A 86 5.11 -6.79 -9.26
CA ILE A 86 5.47 -5.88 -8.18
C ILE A 86 6.97 -5.92 -7.88
N SER A 87 7.78 -6.61 -8.69
CA SER A 87 9.24 -6.68 -8.51
C SER A 87 9.99 -5.33 -8.52
N PRO A 88 9.45 -4.23 -9.10
CA PRO A 88 10.03 -2.90 -8.95
C PRO A 88 9.83 -2.26 -7.58
N ALA A 89 8.91 -2.77 -6.75
CA ALA A 89 8.51 -2.13 -5.50
C ALA A 89 9.63 -2.15 -4.45
N THR A 90 9.89 -0.99 -3.85
CA THR A 90 10.72 -0.86 -2.63
C THR A 90 9.88 -0.73 -1.37
N ILE A 91 8.61 -0.36 -1.51
CA ILE A 91 7.58 -0.37 -0.46
C ILE A 91 6.30 -0.98 -1.04
N VAL A 92 5.69 -1.90 -0.32
CA VAL A 92 4.33 -2.39 -0.60
C VAL A 92 3.41 -2.04 0.57
N THR A 93 2.25 -1.47 0.28
CA THR A 93 1.19 -1.21 1.27
C THR A 93 0.01 -2.16 1.08
N LEU A 94 -0.58 -2.59 2.20
CA LEU A 94 -1.71 -3.51 2.26
C LEU A 94 -2.74 -3.00 3.27
N TYR A 95 -4.01 -3.01 2.88
CA TYR A 95 -5.13 -3.02 3.82
C TYR A 95 -6.12 -4.11 3.41
N MET A 96 -5.72 -5.36 3.66
CA MET A 96 -6.39 -6.56 3.16
C MET A 96 -6.61 -7.57 4.29
N LEU A 97 -7.71 -8.31 4.21
CA LEU A 97 -8.04 -9.38 5.16
C LEU A 97 -6.95 -10.48 5.24
N PRO A 98 -6.86 -11.20 6.38
CA PRO A 98 -5.82 -12.21 6.60
C PRO A 98 -5.72 -13.28 5.50
N GLU A 99 -6.86 -13.75 4.97
CA GLU A 99 -6.88 -14.81 3.94
C GLU A 99 -6.28 -14.33 2.62
N PHE A 100 -6.43 -13.04 2.31
CA PHE A 100 -5.76 -12.44 1.15
C PHE A 100 -4.27 -12.33 1.40
N ASN A 101 -3.86 -11.79 2.57
CA ASN A 101 -2.45 -11.65 2.94
C ASN A 101 -1.71 -13.00 2.89
N ALA A 102 -2.32 -14.07 3.42
CA ALA A 102 -1.74 -15.41 3.41
C ALA A 102 -1.53 -15.92 1.97
N LYS A 103 -2.49 -15.69 1.06
CA LYS A 103 -2.37 -16.06 -0.35
C LYS A 103 -1.40 -15.17 -1.13
N PHE A 104 -1.26 -13.91 -0.74
CA PHE A 104 -0.41 -12.93 -1.43
C PHE A 104 1.06 -13.02 -0.99
N ARG A 105 1.32 -13.51 0.24
CA ARG A 105 2.67 -13.70 0.79
C ARG A 105 3.66 -14.39 -0.16
N PRO A 106 3.35 -15.52 -0.83
CA PRO A 106 4.29 -16.15 -1.76
C PRO A 106 4.66 -15.28 -2.97
N ILE A 107 3.85 -14.28 -3.33
CA ILE A 107 4.16 -13.30 -4.37
C ILE A 107 5.15 -12.26 -3.83
N LEU A 108 4.90 -11.75 -2.61
CA LEU A 108 5.82 -10.85 -1.92
C LEU A 108 7.21 -11.49 -1.78
N GLU A 109 7.27 -12.73 -1.28
CA GLU A 109 8.52 -13.48 -1.08
C GLU A 109 9.27 -13.74 -2.39
N ARG A 110 8.54 -13.96 -3.48
CA ARG A 110 9.13 -14.26 -4.79
C ARG A 110 9.62 -13.02 -5.53
N GLN A 111 8.89 -11.91 -5.44
CA GLN A 111 9.11 -10.75 -6.31
C GLN A 111 9.87 -9.61 -5.61
N LEU A 112 9.73 -9.45 -4.30
CA LEU A 112 10.40 -8.36 -3.59
C LEU A 112 11.87 -8.66 -3.34
N LYS A 113 12.70 -7.63 -3.45
CA LYS A 113 14.14 -7.72 -3.21
C LYS A 113 14.44 -7.56 -1.71
N PRO A 114 15.55 -8.12 -1.21
CA PRO A 114 16.04 -7.79 0.12
C PRO A 114 16.14 -6.28 0.33
N GLY A 115 15.67 -5.81 1.48
CA GLY A 115 15.54 -4.39 1.81
C GLY A 115 14.22 -3.72 1.39
N SER A 116 13.37 -4.38 0.58
CA SER A 116 11.99 -3.94 0.37
C SER A 116 11.22 -4.01 1.69
N ARG A 117 10.25 -3.10 1.87
CA ARG A 117 9.42 -3.02 3.07
C ARG A 117 7.97 -3.28 2.71
N VAL A 118 7.28 -4.06 3.53
CA VAL A 118 5.83 -4.27 3.43
C VAL A 118 5.19 -3.66 4.66
N VAL A 119 4.18 -2.81 4.45
CA VAL A 119 3.39 -2.22 5.53
C VAL A 119 1.94 -2.65 5.41
N SER A 120 1.43 -3.31 6.44
CA SER A 120 0.05 -3.79 6.51
C SER A 120 -0.75 -3.01 7.56
N HIS A 121 -1.97 -2.64 7.19
CA HIS A 121 -2.95 -1.99 8.05
C HIS A 121 -3.91 -3.04 8.63
N ASP A 122 -4.03 -3.06 9.96
CA ASP A 122 -4.84 -3.90 10.85
C ASP A 122 -4.57 -5.41 10.83
N TYR A 123 -4.18 -5.96 9.69
CA TYR A 123 -4.09 -7.41 9.50
C TYR A 123 -2.64 -7.87 9.32
N PRO A 124 -2.15 -8.82 10.11
CA PRO A 124 -0.81 -9.38 9.92
C PRO A 124 -0.72 -10.22 8.64
N ILE A 125 0.51 -10.57 8.26
CA ILE A 125 0.79 -11.55 7.20
C ILE A 125 1.15 -12.87 7.88
N GLU A 126 0.34 -13.91 7.66
CA GLU A 126 0.52 -15.20 8.31
C GLU A 126 1.91 -15.80 8.04
N GLY A 127 2.58 -16.25 9.10
CA GLY A 127 3.93 -16.81 9.02
C GLY A 127 5.05 -15.79 8.94
N TRP A 128 4.76 -14.49 8.94
CA TRP A 128 5.76 -13.43 9.12
C TRP A 128 5.69 -12.84 10.53
N ILE A 129 6.85 -12.47 11.07
CA ILE A 129 6.97 -11.72 12.32
C ILE A 129 7.23 -10.26 11.95
N PRO A 130 6.41 -9.30 12.39
CA PRO A 130 6.62 -7.89 12.09
C PRO A 130 7.89 -7.37 12.77
N ASP A 131 8.69 -6.60 12.03
CA ASP A 131 9.86 -5.90 12.56
C ASP A 131 9.45 -4.70 13.43
N LYS A 132 8.30 -4.09 13.13
CA LYS A 132 7.67 -3.06 13.98
C LYS A 132 6.15 -3.20 13.97
N VAL A 133 5.54 -2.84 15.10
CA VAL A 133 4.09 -2.74 15.27
C VAL A 133 3.79 -1.41 15.95
N GLU A 134 2.91 -0.63 15.36
CA GLU A 134 2.39 0.60 15.98
C GLU A 134 0.88 0.51 16.12
N VAL A 135 0.36 0.81 17.31
CA VAL A 135 -1.07 0.96 17.55
C VAL A 135 -1.40 2.45 17.55
N ILE A 136 -2.33 2.84 16.68
CA ILE A 136 -2.77 4.21 16.48
C ILE A 136 -4.20 4.30 16.98
N LYS A 137 -4.45 5.21 17.92
CA LYS A 137 -5.80 5.40 18.45
C LYS A 137 -6.73 5.86 17.34
N GLY A 138 -7.78 5.08 17.11
CA GLY A 138 -8.80 5.45 16.14
C GLY A 138 -9.71 6.53 16.71
N THR A 139 -10.28 7.34 15.82
CA THR A 139 -11.26 8.36 16.22
C THR A 139 -12.71 7.86 16.15
N TRP A 140 -12.94 6.65 15.62
CA TRP A 140 -14.29 6.15 15.31
C TRP A 140 -14.53 4.70 15.72
N LEU A 141 -14.03 3.72 14.96
CA LEU A 141 -14.53 2.32 15.02
C LEU A 141 -13.68 1.41 15.92
N HIS A 142 -12.36 1.56 15.87
CA HIS A 142 -11.39 0.79 16.63
C HIS A 142 -10.02 1.45 16.57
N ASP A 143 -9.10 1.03 17.44
CA ASP A 143 -7.68 1.39 17.30
C ASP A 143 -7.06 0.63 16.13
N HIS A 144 -6.33 1.35 15.28
CA HIS A 144 -5.69 0.78 14.11
C HIS A 144 -4.31 0.24 14.46
N THR A 145 -3.91 -0.86 13.82
CA THR A 145 -2.57 -1.42 13.95
C THR A 145 -1.83 -1.29 12.63
N VAL A 146 -0.61 -0.75 12.64
CA VAL A 146 0.26 -0.69 11.46
C VAL A 146 1.45 -1.60 11.71
N LEU A 147 1.64 -2.57 10.81
CA LEU A 147 2.69 -3.58 10.90
C LEU A 147 3.71 -3.37 9.78
N LEU A 148 4.99 -3.31 10.12
CA LEU A 148 6.10 -3.25 9.17
C LEU A 148 6.84 -4.58 9.12
N PHE A 149 7.16 -5.02 7.90
CA PHE A 149 8.00 -6.17 7.62
C PHE A 149 9.11 -5.76 6.64
N GLU A 150 10.33 -6.22 6.88
CA GLU A 150 11.49 -6.01 5.99
C GLU A 150 11.89 -7.33 5.34
N ILE A 151 11.97 -7.33 4.01
CA ILE A 151 12.41 -8.50 3.24
C ILE A 151 13.91 -8.69 3.45
N ARG A 152 14.33 -9.91 3.82
CA ARG A 152 15.72 -10.28 4.15
C ARG A 152 16.34 -11.16 3.08
#